data_AF-A0AAD9N9F2-F1
#
_entry.id   AF-A0AAD9N9F2-F1
#
_cell.length_a   1.000
_cell.length_b   1.000
_cell.length_c   1.000
_cell.angle_alpha   90.00
_cell.angle_beta   90.00
_cell.angle_gamma   90.00
#
_symmetry.space_group_name_H-M   'P 1'
#
loop_
_entity.id
_entity.type
_entity.pdbx_description
1 polymer ?
#
loop_
_entity_poly.entity_id
_entity_poly.type
_entity_poly.pdbx_seq_one_letter_code
_entity_poly.pdbx_strand_id
1 'polypeptide(L)'
;RIRCLSFFKHLYLKCFPVRGIQPADYESDWMLMVSQNSQKSFKEVEHGLEEVPLKVKVLVKPIRGPYEGWIFEADSSSWTLGRDSPALDQAEQRVLVKVMTWRSSSLPVPDLQTNWISIDTTNSFVEVQHNESVGLNSVQLQTRCLPSNTDQILYSDAVGAGSKPPLDNIDLSRMVGLIFAYDRNKIRVWAPEKGRAYIMGFGDGYFRYKSKSQNCEFRATGWKSLGQEPETFRFTLNGLNTSAIPDISALQLNTTQCDPLKNYIQVQVKALDGPNGGFLFPASGQAHRNAFSGTTYSGLLFAYSTDSIRIFVPANDTGTMIHLPDNWDETRYTQMSNTVEIIINIWTITSDQCRSSKKYTNGFLKRHGTDSCPKDAWIKCAILCLSDPDCVGMSPCHVIDQCLLMGLNVYNNKILTGELGIKGDIYFRKLTCN
;
A
#
# COMPACT_ATOMS: atom_id res chain seq x y z
N ARG A 1 35.05 -47.83 28.10
CA ARG A 1 34.44 -47.75 26.75
C ARG A 1 32.99 -47.33 26.91
N ILE A 2 32.69 -46.03 26.85
CA ILE A 2 31.32 -45.50 26.81
C ILE A 2 31.12 -44.99 25.39
N ARG A 3 30.25 -45.65 24.62
CA ARG A 3 29.83 -45.18 23.29
C ARG A 3 28.71 -44.17 23.49
N CYS A 4 29.02 -42.88 23.39
CA CYS A 4 28.01 -41.86 23.15
C CYS A 4 27.66 -41.88 21.65
N LEU A 5 26.50 -42.45 21.32
CA LEU A 5 25.83 -42.26 20.04
C LEU A 5 25.24 -40.84 20.04
N SER A 6 25.94 -39.89 19.46
CA SER A 6 25.39 -38.54 19.22
C SER A 6 24.54 -38.53 17.95
N PHE A 7 23.24 -38.68 18.10
CA PHE A 7 22.25 -38.36 17.06
C PHE A 7 22.02 -36.84 17.05
N PHE A 8 22.93 -36.07 16.45
CA PHE A 8 22.61 -34.67 16.10
C PHE A 8 21.84 -34.68 14.79
N LYS A 9 20.51 -34.77 14.86
CA LYS A 9 19.63 -34.37 13.75
C LYS A 9 19.96 -32.91 13.43
N HIS A 10 20.48 -32.66 12.23
CA HIS A 10 20.78 -31.32 11.74
C HIS A 10 19.48 -30.51 11.65
N LEU A 11 19.30 -29.60 12.58
CA LEU A 11 18.28 -28.57 12.52
C LEU A 11 18.78 -27.50 11.55
N TYR A 12 18.35 -27.59 10.29
CA TYR A 12 18.60 -26.53 9.31
C TYR A 12 17.67 -25.36 9.63
N LEU A 13 18.18 -24.39 10.38
CA LEU A 13 17.54 -23.09 10.52
C LEU A 13 17.72 -22.32 9.22
N LYS A 14 16.70 -22.39 8.35
CA LYS A 14 16.64 -21.55 7.16
C LYS A 14 16.20 -20.15 7.62
N CYS A 15 17.18 -19.32 7.97
CA CYS A 15 16.95 -17.92 8.27
C CYS A 15 16.62 -17.20 6.96
N PHE A 16 15.32 -17.05 6.67
CA PHE A 16 14.90 -16.09 5.66
C PHE A 16 15.03 -14.71 6.30
N PRO A 17 15.88 -13.81 5.77
CA PRO A 17 15.82 -12.42 6.22
C PRO A 17 14.40 -11.94 5.95
N VAL A 18 13.73 -11.50 7.01
CA VAL A 18 12.44 -10.82 6.88
C VAL A 18 12.76 -9.53 6.11
N ARG A 19 12.48 -9.54 4.80
CA ARG A 19 12.70 -8.36 3.97
C ARG A 19 11.58 -7.39 4.27
N GLY A 20 11.94 -6.19 4.70
CA GLY A 20 11.02 -5.05 4.72
C GLY A 20 10.58 -4.68 3.29
N ILE A 21 9.71 -3.69 3.21
CA ILE A 21 9.29 -3.10 1.93
C ILE A 21 10.52 -2.57 1.19
N GLN A 22 10.75 -3.11 -0.01
CA GLN A 22 11.84 -2.65 -0.87
C GLN A 22 11.40 -1.40 -1.66
N PRO A 23 12.35 -0.63 -2.21
CA PRO A 23 12.04 0.42 -3.17
C PRO A 23 11.19 -0.12 -4.32
N ALA A 24 10.39 0.76 -4.91
CA ALA A 24 9.60 0.42 -6.09
C ALA A 24 10.52 -0.17 -7.18
N ASP A 25 10.07 -1.24 -7.83
CA ASP A 25 10.82 -1.86 -8.92
C ASP A 25 10.86 -0.97 -10.16
N TYR A 26 9.86 -0.11 -10.28
CA TYR A 26 9.81 0.96 -11.24
C TYR A 26 9.30 2.23 -10.55
N GLU A 27 9.98 3.35 -10.83
CA GLU A 27 9.57 4.69 -10.42
C GLU A 27 9.74 5.61 -11.62
N SER A 28 8.67 6.31 -12.02
CA SER A 28 8.74 7.31 -13.07
C SER A 28 9.30 8.64 -12.55
N ASP A 29 9.78 9.49 -13.47
CA ASP A 29 9.90 10.92 -13.18
C ASP A 29 8.52 11.55 -12.92
N TRP A 30 8.52 12.77 -12.37
CA TRP A 30 7.30 13.58 -12.28
C TRP A 30 6.90 14.06 -13.68
N MET A 31 5.70 13.68 -14.12
CA MET A 31 5.14 13.99 -15.43
C MET A 31 4.06 15.05 -15.31
N LEU A 32 4.10 16.10 -16.14
CA LEU A 32 3.01 17.08 -16.18
C LEU A 32 1.77 16.49 -16.85
N MET A 33 0.68 16.38 -16.11
CA MET A 33 -0.65 16.10 -16.63
C MET A 33 -1.51 17.36 -16.63
N VAL A 34 -2.37 17.47 -17.62
CA VAL A 34 -3.29 18.61 -17.80
C VAL A 34 -4.69 18.09 -18.09
N SER A 35 -5.66 18.41 -17.24
CA SER A 35 -7.06 18.04 -17.47
C SER A 35 -7.63 18.76 -18.69
N GLN A 36 -8.65 18.16 -19.32
CA GLN A 36 -9.30 18.70 -20.53
C GLN A 36 -8.36 18.94 -21.74
N ASN A 37 -7.16 18.37 -21.70
CA ASN A 37 -6.20 18.41 -22.79
C ASN A 37 -6.03 16.99 -23.33
N SER A 38 -6.54 16.70 -24.52
CA SER A 38 -6.62 15.33 -25.06
C SER A 38 -5.31 14.53 -24.98
N GLN A 39 -4.16 15.17 -25.19
CA GLN A 39 -2.84 14.51 -25.15
C GLN A 39 -2.19 14.48 -23.76
N LYS A 40 -2.62 15.33 -22.81
CA LYS A 40 -2.04 15.44 -21.46
C LYS A 40 -2.98 15.04 -20.32
N SER A 41 -4.22 14.70 -20.65
CA SER A 41 -5.23 14.18 -19.72
C SER A 41 -5.15 12.65 -19.56
N PHE A 42 -4.31 12.00 -20.37
CA PHE A 42 -4.04 10.58 -20.35
C PHE A 42 -2.56 10.32 -20.61
N LYS A 43 -2.00 9.35 -19.90
CA LYS A 43 -0.61 8.91 -20.09
C LYS A 43 -0.49 7.42 -19.80
N GLU A 44 -0.04 6.68 -20.78
CA GLU A 44 0.47 5.32 -20.57
C GLU A 44 1.94 5.40 -20.16
N VAL A 45 2.29 4.58 -19.17
CA VAL A 45 3.63 4.49 -18.60
C VAL A 45 4.04 3.03 -18.62
N GLU A 46 5.07 2.72 -19.40
CA GLU A 46 5.63 1.38 -19.46
C GLU A 46 6.56 1.16 -18.27
N HIS A 47 6.28 0.13 -17.47
CA HIS A 47 7.03 -0.17 -16.25
C HIS A 47 8.11 -1.25 -16.43
N GLY A 48 8.09 -2.00 -17.54
CA GLY A 48 9.13 -2.98 -17.89
C GLY A 48 9.31 -4.16 -16.91
N LEU A 49 8.28 -4.51 -16.11
CA LEU A 49 8.42 -5.57 -15.10
C LEU A 49 8.21 -6.99 -15.66
N GLU A 50 7.75 -7.12 -16.91
CA GLU A 50 7.40 -8.39 -17.58
C GLU A 50 6.32 -9.22 -16.86
N GLU A 51 5.72 -8.66 -15.80
CA GLU A 51 4.65 -9.25 -15.01
C GLU A 51 3.68 -8.15 -14.53
N VAL A 52 2.47 -8.54 -14.12
CA VAL A 52 1.51 -7.61 -13.53
C VAL A 52 2.03 -7.21 -12.14
N PRO A 53 2.22 -5.90 -11.86
CA PRO A 53 2.65 -5.46 -10.55
C PRO A 53 1.66 -5.89 -9.46
N LEU A 54 2.18 -6.25 -8.28
CA LEU A 54 1.34 -6.54 -7.12
C LEU A 54 0.72 -5.24 -6.58
N LYS A 55 1.51 -4.16 -6.55
CA LYS A 55 1.05 -2.83 -6.16
C LYS A 55 1.45 -1.79 -7.20
N VAL A 56 0.52 -0.89 -7.49
CA VAL A 56 0.76 0.35 -8.22
C VAL A 56 0.34 1.50 -7.30
N LYS A 57 1.19 2.51 -7.19
CA LYS A 57 0.90 3.75 -6.48
C LYS A 57 1.06 4.90 -7.47
N VAL A 58 0.05 5.74 -7.58
CA VAL A 58 0.08 6.93 -8.43
C VAL A 58 -0.02 8.15 -7.53
N LEU A 59 1.00 8.99 -7.59
CA LEU A 59 1.13 10.19 -6.78
C LEU A 59 0.79 11.42 -7.63
N VAL A 60 0.01 12.35 -7.09
CA VAL A 60 -0.40 13.58 -7.77
C VAL A 60 0.05 14.77 -6.94
N LYS A 61 0.73 15.73 -7.55
CA LYS A 61 1.27 16.92 -6.89
C LYS A 61 0.82 18.20 -7.61
N PRO A 62 -0.06 19.02 -7.01
CA PRO A 62 -0.36 20.36 -7.48
C PRO A 62 0.90 21.19 -7.66
N ILE A 63 0.93 21.97 -8.76
CA ILE A 63 2.03 22.89 -9.06
C ILE A 63 1.71 24.35 -8.73
N ARG A 64 0.49 24.62 -8.25
CA ARG A 64 -0.03 25.94 -7.86
C ARG A 64 -1.13 25.76 -6.81
N GLY A 65 -1.57 26.88 -6.25
CA GLY A 65 -2.68 26.94 -5.29
C GLY A 65 -2.25 26.64 -3.85
N PRO A 66 -3.20 26.64 -2.89
CA PRO A 66 -2.89 26.50 -1.46
C PRO A 66 -2.27 25.13 -1.10
N TYR A 67 -2.47 24.10 -1.93
CA TYR A 67 -1.83 22.79 -1.78
C TYR A 67 -0.64 22.57 -2.73
N GLU A 68 0.00 23.62 -3.27
CA GLU A 68 1.24 23.47 -4.03
C GLU A 68 2.29 22.69 -3.22
N GLY A 69 2.90 21.69 -3.84
CA GLY A 69 3.93 20.86 -3.21
C GLY A 69 3.42 19.70 -2.35
N TRP A 70 2.13 19.71 -1.97
CA TRP A 70 1.49 18.55 -1.35
C TRP A 70 1.31 17.43 -2.36
N ILE A 71 1.33 16.20 -1.88
CA ILE A 71 1.20 15.02 -2.72
C ILE A 71 -0.01 14.21 -2.25
N PHE A 72 -0.85 13.83 -3.21
CA PHE A 72 -2.06 13.07 -3.03
C PHE A 72 -1.88 11.68 -3.67
N GLU A 73 -2.58 10.67 -3.17
CA GLU A 73 -2.72 9.39 -3.87
C GLU A 73 -3.87 9.47 -4.86
N ALA A 74 -3.63 9.12 -6.12
CA ALA A 74 -4.72 8.98 -7.06
C ALA A 74 -5.58 7.77 -6.67
N ASP A 75 -6.88 7.92 -6.82
CA ASP A 75 -7.83 6.83 -6.58
C ASP A 75 -8.30 6.22 -7.91
N SER A 76 -8.61 4.94 -7.89
CA SER A 76 -9.01 4.15 -9.04
C SER A 76 -10.48 4.32 -9.42
N SER A 77 -11.30 4.70 -8.45
CA SER A 77 -12.67 5.16 -8.68
C SER A 77 -12.77 6.59 -8.18
N SER A 78 -13.20 7.50 -9.03
CA SER A 78 -13.63 8.83 -8.61
C SER A 78 -14.72 9.31 -9.54
N TRP A 79 -15.74 9.95 -8.96
CA TRP A 79 -16.87 10.48 -9.70
C TRP A 79 -17.02 11.96 -9.39
N THR A 80 -17.14 12.76 -10.46
CA THR A 80 -17.47 14.17 -10.36
C THR A 80 -18.63 14.53 -11.29
N LEU A 81 -19.75 15.01 -10.75
CA LEU A 81 -20.73 15.77 -11.53
C LEU A 81 -20.78 17.21 -11.05
N GLY A 82 -20.45 18.15 -11.95
CA GLY A 82 -21.02 19.49 -11.94
C GLY A 82 -20.07 20.66 -12.17
N ARG A 83 -20.55 21.56 -13.04
CA ARG A 83 -20.16 22.96 -13.23
C ARG A 83 -20.80 23.74 -12.07
N ASP A 84 -20.10 24.72 -11.50
CA ASP A 84 -20.67 25.77 -10.62
C ASP A 84 -20.77 25.47 -9.10
N SER A 85 -19.69 25.76 -8.36
CA SER A 85 -19.78 26.35 -7.00
C SER A 85 -18.46 27.06 -6.62
N PRO A 86 -18.46 28.22 -5.96
CA PRO A 86 -17.30 29.12 -5.97
C PRO A 86 -16.49 29.24 -4.66
N ALA A 87 -16.70 28.44 -3.61
CA ALA A 87 -16.25 28.88 -2.28
C ALA A 87 -15.02 28.18 -1.66
N LEU A 88 -14.70 26.90 -1.93
CA LEU A 88 -13.56 26.21 -1.27
C LEU A 88 -12.85 25.16 -2.15
N ASP A 89 -13.15 25.13 -3.45
CA ASP A 89 -12.71 24.07 -4.37
C ASP A 89 -11.31 24.38 -4.94
N GLN A 90 -10.27 23.68 -4.51
CA GLN A 90 -9.03 23.61 -5.30
C GLN A 90 -9.17 22.54 -6.38
N ALA A 91 -9.64 22.95 -7.56
CA ALA A 91 -9.63 22.13 -8.76
C ALA A 91 -8.39 22.47 -9.61
N GLU A 92 -7.35 21.65 -9.54
CA GLU A 92 -6.14 21.85 -10.34
C GLU A 92 -6.26 21.22 -11.71
N GLN A 93 -6.16 22.04 -12.74
CA GLN A 93 -6.10 21.55 -14.12
C GLN A 93 -4.71 21.07 -14.51
N ARG A 94 -3.68 21.40 -13.74
CA ARG A 94 -2.28 21.07 -14.04
C ARG A 94 -1.63 20.49 -12.80
N VAL A 95 -1.14 19.27 -12.91
CA VAL A 95 -0.54 18.53 -11.80
C VAL A 95 0.69 17.78 -12.30
N LEU A 96 1.64 17.52 -11.40
CA LEU A 96 2.69 16.55 -11.63
C LEU A 96 2.21 15.18 -11.15
N VAL A 97 2.44 14.15 -11.95
CA VAL A 97 2.07 12.77 -11.64
C VAL A 97 3.31 11.89 -11.61
N LYS A 98 3.42 11.02 -10.63
CA LYS A 98 4.47 10.01 -10.52
C LYS A 98 3.85 8.64 -10.34
N VAL A 99 4.41 7.64 -11.02
CA VAL A 99 3.97 6.24 -10.95
C VAL A 99 5.05 5.41 -10.29
N MET A 100 4.66 4.60 -9.33
CA MET A 100 5.52 3.65 -8.63
C MET A 100 4.89 2.27 -8.68
N THR A 101 5.68 1.23 -8.96
CA THR A 101 5.17 -0.14 -9.01
C THR A 101 6.08 -1.12 -8.28
N TRP A 102 5.47 -2.13 -7.66
CA TRP A 102 6.16 -3.18 -6.93
C TRP A 102 5.76 -4.55 -7.46
N ARG A 103 6.76 -5.40 -7.70
CA ARG A 103 6.58 -6.84 -7.89
C ARG A 103 6.19 -7.49 -6.57
N SER A 104 5.64 -8.69 -6.66
CA SER A 104 5.37 -9.51 -5.46
C SER A 104 6.65 -9.77 -4.65
N SER A 105 7.80 -9.93 -5.32
CA SER A 105 9.09 -10.20 -4.66
C SER A 105 9.73 -9.00 -3.95
N SER A 106 9.22 -7.78 -4.18
CA SER A 106 9.67 -6.53 -3.53
C SER A 106 8.83 -6.15 -2.32
N LEU A 107 7.73 -6.87 -2.11
CA LEU A 107 6.94 -6.81 -0.89
C LEU A 107 7.21 -8.07 -0.04
N PRO A 108 7.03 -7.98 1.28
CA PRO A 108 7.04 -9.14 2.15
C PRO A 108 6.02 -10.18 1.68
N VAL A 109 6.31 -11.46 1.93
CA VAL A 109 5.35 -12.54 1.64
C VAL A 109 4.06 -12.25 2.42
N PRO A 110 2.90 -12.19 1.75
CA PRO A 110 1.65 -11.90 2.43
C PRO A 110 1.24 -13.03 3.38
N ASP A 111 0.65 -12.65 4.51
CA ASP A 111 0.00 -13.60 5.42
C ASP A 111 -1.28 -14.18 4.79
N LEU A 112 -1.98 -13.37 4.01
CA LEU A 112 -3.16 -13.77 3.26
C LEU A 112 -2.97 -13.44 1.78
N GLN A 113 -3.16 -14.42 0.90
CA GLN A 113 -3.35 -14.17 -0.52
C GLN A 113 -4.41 -15.12 -1.06
N THR A 114 -5.52 -14.56 -1.55
CA THR A 114 -6.58 -15.37 -2.14
C THR A 114 -6.24 -15.78 -3.57
N ASN A 115 -6.95 -16.79 -4.08
CA ASN A 115 -7.14 -16.91 -5.52
C ASN A 115 -7.98 -15.73 -6.04
N TRP A 116 -8.08 -15.61 -7.37
CA TRP A 116 -9.05 -14.70 -7.98
C TRP A 116 -10.48 -15.20 -7.68
N ILE A 117 -11.32 -14.31 -7.16
CA ILE A 117 -12.70 -14.59 -6.76
C ILE A 117 -13.62 -13.78 -7.67
N SER A 118 -14.56 -14.45 -8.33
CA SER A 118 -15.53 -13.79 -9.21
C SER A 118 -16.48 -12.90 -8.42
N ILE A 119 -16.74 -11.72 -8.95
CA ILE A 119 -17.70 -10.75 -8.44
C ILE A 119 -18.39 -10.06 -9.61
N ASP A 120 -19.70 -9.89 -9.50
CA ASP A 120 -20.50 -9.25 -10.53
C ASP A 120 -21.65 -8.46 -9.90
N THR A 121 -22.46 -7.79 -10.73
CA THR A 121 -23.57 -6.95 -10.24
C THR A 121 -24.78 -7.76 -9.72
N THR A 122 -24.74 -9.10 -9.82
CA THR A 122 -25.76 -10.03 -9.28
C THR A 122 -25.27 -10.76 -8.04
N ASN A 123 -23.96 -11.03 -7.95
CA ASN A 123 -23.25 -11.48 -6.75
C ASN A 123 -22.43 -10.30 -6.20
N SER A 124 -23.15 -9.25 -5.78
CA SER A 124 -22.58 -7.95 -5.44
C SER A 124 -21.86 -7.92 -4.08
N PHE A 125 -21.75 -9.04 -3.38
CA PHE A 125 -21.08 -9.08 -2.08
C PHE A 125 -20.38 -10.40 -1.82
N VAL A 126 -19.17 -10.28 -1.29
CA VAL A 126 -18.36 -11.42 -0.89
C VAL A 126 -17.72 -11.15 0.47
N GLU A 127 -17.80 -12.14 1.38
CA GLU A 127 -16.97 -12.18 2.59
C GLU A 127 -15.84 -13.21 2.42
N VAL A 128 -14.60 -12.78 2.63
CA VAL A 128 -13.43 -13.66 2.68
C VAL A 128 -13.03 -13.83 4.14
N GLN A 129 -13.14 -15.04 4.67
CA GLN A 129 -12.60 -15.38 6.00
C GLN A 129 -11.10 -15.57 5.89
N HIS A 130 -10.33 -14.96 6.78
CA HIS A 130 -8.88 -15.19 6.87
C HIS A 130 -8.45 -15.76 8.23
N ASN A 131 -9.30 -15.68 9.26
CA ASN A 131 -9.06 -16.30 10.59
C ASN A 131 -7.65 -16.02 11.16
N GLU A 132 -7.05 -14.90 10.80
CA GLU A 132 -5.72 -14.54 11.26
C GLU A 132 -5.81 -14.07 12.70
N SER A 133 -5.25 -14.83 13.63
CA SER A 133 -5.42 -14.62 15.08
C SER A 133 -5.02 -13.22 15.59
N VAL A 134 -4.13 -12.55 14.87
CA VAL A 134 -3.62 -11.20 15.22
C VAL A 134 -4.34 -10.10 14.42
N GLY A 135 -5.13 -10.46 13.41
CA GLY A 135 -5.68 -9.53 12.42
C GLY A 135 -4.63 -9.05 11.41
N LEU A 136 -5.10 -8.50 10.30
CA LEU A 136 -4.23 -7.91 9.27
C LEU A 136 -4.04 -6.41 9.57
N ASN A 137 -2.83 -5.91 9.38
CA ASN A 137 -2.53 -4.47 9.51
C ASN A 137 -2.68 -3.73 8.17
N SER A 138 -2.47 -4.44 7.06
CA SER A 138 -2.65 -3.91 5.71
C SER A 138 -3.36 -4.94 4.85
N VAL A 139 -4.37 -4.50 4.09
CA VAL A 139 -5.02 -5.27 3.04
C VAL A 139 -5.07 -4.44 1.78
N GLN A 140 -4.73 -5.06 0.66
CA GLN A 140 -4.94 -4.56 -0.69
C GLN A 140 -5.92 -5.49 -1.40
N LEU A 141 -6.85 -4.91 -2.15
CA LEU A 141 -7.74 -5.66 -3.02
C LEU A 141 -7.56 -5.21 -4.46
N GLN A 142 -7.00 -6.10 -5.27
CA GLN A 142 -6.78 -5.88 -6.70
C GLN A 142 -7.95 -6.52 -7.46
N THR A 143 -8.57 -5.73 -8.33
CA THR A 143 -9.64 -6.13 -9.24
C THR A 143 -9.06 -6.32 -10.63
N ARG A 144 -9.50 -7.35 -11.34
CA ARG A 144 -9.24 -7.51 -12.77
C ARG A 144 -10.53 -7.73 -13.53
N CYS A 145 -10.63 -7.13 -14.70
CA CYS A 145 -11.80 -7.26 -15.56
C CYS A 145 -11.36 -7.40 -17.01
N LEU A 146 -12.16 -8.10 -17.80
CA LEU A 146 -12.09 -8.05 -19.26
C LEU A 146 -13.26 -7.16 -19.74
N PRO A 147 -13.01 -5.87 -20.03
CA PRO A 147 -14.09 -4.99 -20.45
C PRO A 147 -14.63 -5.34 -21.84
N SER A 148 -15.86 -4.88 -22.12
CA SER A 148 -16.61 -5.26 -23.32
C SER A 148 -16.01 -4.88 -24.68
N ASN A 149 -14.98 -4.01 -24.71
CA ASN A 149 -14.44 -3.42 -25.93
C ASN A 149 -12.91 -3.54 -26.06
N THR A 150 -12.29 -4.41 -25.27
CA THR A 150 -10.85 -4.67 -25.32
C THR A 150 -10.56 -6.14 -25.04
N ASP A 151 -9.55 -6.68 -25.71
CA ASP A 151 -9.03 -8.03 -25.43
C ASP A 151 -8.01 -8.02 -24.27
N GLN A 152 -7.76 -6.86 -23.67
CA GLN A 152 -6.81 -6.69 -22.57
C GLN A 152 -7.52 -6.73 -21.22
N ILE A 153 -6.99 -7.55 -20.32
CA ILE A 153 -7.38 -7.55 -18.92
C ILE A 153 -6.85 -6.27 -18.28
N LEU A 154 -7.76 -5.50 -17.69
CA LEU A 154 -7.43 -4.30 -16.94
C LEU A 154 -7.40 -4.61 -15.45
N TYR A 155 -6.49 -3.94 -14.72
CA TYR A 155 -6.32 -4.10 -13.28
C TYR A 155 -6.57 -2.75 -12.58
N SER A 156 -7.17 -2.82 -11.39
CA SER A 156 -7.48 -1.65 -10.56
C SER A 156 -7.48 -2.04 -9.10
N ASP A 157 -7.10 -1.14 -8.19
CA ASP A 157 -7.35 -1.34 -6.76
C ASP A 157 -8.83 -1.03 -6.45
N ALA A 158 -9.37 -1.67 -5.41
CA ALA A 158 -10.64 -1.27 -4.81
C ALA A 158 -10.46 -0.19 -3.75
N VAL A 159 -11.55 0.44 -3.34
CA VAL A 159 -11.54 1.62 -2.47
C VAL A 159 -12.24 1.36 -1.14
N GLY A 160 -12.07 2.23 -0.17
CA GLY A 160 -12.78 2.14 1.12
C GLY A 160 -14.04 2.99 1.22
N ALA A 161 -14.41 3.76 0.20
CA ALA A 161 -15.59 4.62 0.26
C ALA A 161 -16.33 4.69 -1.07
N GLY A 162 -17.66 4.70 -1.01
CA GLY A 162 -18.54 4.86 -2.16
C GLY A 162 -19.22 6.22 -2.16
N SER A 163 -19.44 6.78 -3.36
CA SER A 163 -20.35 7.90 -3.56
C SER A 163 -21.74 7.42 -3.95
N LYS A 164 -22.79 7.97 -3.33
CA LYS A 164 -24.19 7.81 -3.78
C LYS A 164 -24.55 8.97 -4.73
N PRO A 165 -24.99 8.70 -5.97
CA PRO A 165 -25.59 9.75 -6.80
C PRO A 165 -26.92 10.20 -6.16
N PRO A 166 -27.29 11.49 -6.27
CA PRO A 166 -28.54 11.98 -5.74
C PRO A 166 -29.67 11.55 -6.67
N LEU A 167 -30.83 11.26 -6.08
CA LEU A 167 -32.11 11.03 -6.73
C LEU A 167 -32.32 9.62 -7.30
N ASP A 168 -33.49 9.08 -6.95
CA ASP A 168 -34.09 7.84 -7.46
C ASP A 168 -34.37 7.83 -8.98
N ASN A 169 -34.05 8.95 -9.67
CA ASN A 169 -34.28 9.15 -11.10
C ASN A 169 -33.01 9.46 -11.91
N ILE A 170 -31.82 9.50 -11.28
CA ILE A 170 -30.57 9.53 -12.06
C ILE A 170 -30.18 8.10 -12.39
N ASP A 171 -30.03 7.87 -13.69
CA ASP A 171 -29.51 6.65 -14.29
C ASP A 171 -28.35 6.07 -13.46
N LEU A 172 -28.58 4.95 -12.76
CA LEU A 172 -27.59 4.16 -12.00
C LEU A 172 -26.40 3.71 -12.88
N SER A 173 -26.36 4.11 -14.16
CA SER A 173 -25.32 3.86 -15.16
C SER A 173 -23.91 4.34 -14.88
N ARG A 174 -23.69 4.85 -13.66
CA ARG A 174 -22.52 5.66 -13.34
C ARG A 174 -21.82 5.26 -12.04
N MET A 175 -22.30 4.25 -11.33
CA MET A 175 -21.56 3.67 -10.22
C MET A 175 -20.46 2.76 -10.77
N VAL A 176 -19.22 2.99 -10.30
CA VAL A 176 -18.04 2.26 -10.74
C VAL A 176 -17.13 1.96 -9.54
N GLY A 177 -16.61 0.74 -9.49
CA GLY A 177 -15.58 0.33 -8.52
C GLY A 177 -16.05 -0.80 -7.61
N LEU A 178 -15.14 -1.25 -6.76
CA LEU A 178 -15.44 -2.09 -5.60
C LEU A 178 -15.14 -1.31 -4.34
N ILE A 179 -15.98 -1.48 -3.31
CA ILE A 179 -15.67 -1.05 -1.96
C ILE A 179 -15.21 -2.26 -1.18
N PHE A 180 -14.21 -2.10 -0.32
CA PHE A 180 -13.87 -3.14 0.64
C PHE A 180 -13.53 -2.57 2.00
N ALA A 181 -13.72 -3.43 3.00
CA ALA A 181 -13.32 -3.18 4.36
C ALA A 181 -12.89 -4.50 5.00
N TYR A 182 -12.10 -4.44 6.06
CA TYR A 182 -11.65 -5.65 6.73
C TYR A 182 -11.52 -5.48 8.24
N ASP A 183 -11.68 -6.55 8.98
CA ASP A 183 -11.44 -6.59 10.41
C ASP A 183 -10.37 -7.65 10.75
N ARG A 184 -10.40 -8.16 11.99
CA ARG A 184 -9.44 -9.20 12.41
C ARG A 184 -9.71 -10.57 11.80
N ASN A 185 -10.93 -10.83 11.33
CA ASN A 185 -11.39 -12.16 10.97
C ASN A 185 -11.68 -12.28 9.47
N LYS A 186 -12.17 -11.21 8.85
CA LYS A 186 -12.67 -11.25 7.49
C LYS A 186 -12.50 -9.94 6.72
N ILE A 187 -12.57 -10.08 5.40
CA ILE A 187 -12.66 -9.00 4.43
C ILE A 187 -14.06 -9.02 3.82
N ARG A 188 -14.70 -7.86 3.76
CA ARG A 188 -15.97 -7.64 3.06
C ARG A 188 -15.71 -6.86 1.78
N VAL A 189 -16.33 -7.31 0.70
CA VAL A 189 -16.20 -6.69 -0.63
C VAL A 189 -17.59 -6.46 -1.16
N TRP A 190 -17.87 -5.23 -1.57
CA TRP A 190 -19.13 -4.83 -2.18
C TRP A 190 -18.89 -4.33 -3.59
N ALA A 191 -19.68 -4.84 -4.52
CA ALA A 191 -19.87 -4.28 -5.85
C ALA A 191 -21.18 -3.49 -5.88
N PRO A 192 -21.32 -2.51 -6.78
CA PRO A 192 -22.57 -1.81 -6.94
C PRO A 192 -23.65 -2.76 -7.49
N GLU A 193 -24.86 -2.61 -6.97
CA GLU A 193 -26.00 -3.49 -7.28
C GLU A 193 -26.74 -3.03 -8.55
N LYS A 194 -27.22 -4.01 -9.34
CA LYS A 194 -28.28 -3.95 -10.39
C LYS A 194 -28.26 -2.79 -11.41
N GLY A 195 -28.79 -3.08 -12.60
CA GLY A 195 -28.98 -2.08 -13.66
C GLY A 195 -27.69 -1.77 -14.43
N ARG A 196 -27.41 -0.48 -14.64
CA ARG A 196 -26.27 -0.03 -15.46
C ARG A 196 -25.01 0.26 -14.61
N ALA A 197 -24.92 -0.19 -13.37
CA ALA A 197 -23.68 -0.06 -12.59
C ALA A 197 -22.56 -0.96 -13.14
N TYR A 198 -21.31 -0.62 -12.90
CA TYR A 198 -20.14 -1.37 -13.37
C TYR A 198 -19.15 -1.58 -12.24
N ILE A 199 -18.42 -2.69 -12.26
CA ILE A 199 -17.32 -2.91 -11.32
C ILE A 199 -16.08 -2.16 -11.80
N MET A 200 -15.90 -2.08 -13.11
CA MET A 200 -14.85 -1.30 -13.74
C MET A 200 -15.46 -0.49 -14.90
N GLY A 201 -15.09 0.78 -15.01
CA GLY A 201 -15.71 1.68 -15.97
C GLY A 201 -14.91 2.95 -16.19
N PHE A 202 -14.66 3.27 -17.46
CA PHE A 202 -14.11 4.55 -17.89
C PHE A 202 -15.20 5.31 -18.65
N GLY A 203 -15.69 6.39 -18.04
CA GLY A 203 -16.84 7.19 -18.51
C GLY A 203 -16.46 8.45 -19.28
N ASP A 204 -17.47 9.20 -19.73
CA ASP A 204 -17.32 10.43 -20.50
C ASP A 204 -16.36 11.42 -19.84
N GLY A 205 -15.37 11.90 -20.59
CA GLY A 205 -14.34 12.85 -20.12
C GLY A 205 -12.95 12.24 -19.89
N TYR A 206 -12.85 10.90 -19.75
CA TYR A 206 -11.59 10.18 -19.56
C TYR A 206 -11.23 9.34 -20.80
N PHE A 207 -10.55 9.96 -21.77
CA PHE A 207 -9.87 9.34 -22.94
C PHE A 207 -10.65 8.27 -23.78
N ARG A 208 -9.91 7.61 -24.69
CA ARG A 208 -10.32 6.94 -25.94
C ARG A 208 -11.08 5.60 -25.79
N TYR A 209 -11.06 4.99 -24.60
CA TYR A 209 -11.65 3.68 -24.36
C TYR A 209 -12.88 3.81 -23.46
N LYS A 210 -14.07 3.90 -24.07
CA LYS A 210 -15.33 3.75 -23.32
C LYS A 210 -15.52 2.29 -22.97
N SER A 211 -14.98 1.91 -21.83
CA SER A 211 -14.77 0.53 -21.46
C SER A 211 -15.41 0.28 -20.13
N LYS A 212 -16.28 -0.73 -20.06
CA LYS A 212 -17.04 -1.03 -18.85
C LYS A 212 -17.16 -2.54 -18.67
N SER A 213 -17.12 -3.00 -17.42
CA SER A 213 -17.36 -4.39 -17.07
C SER A 213 -18.24 -4.50 -15.84
N GLN A 214 -19.22 -5.39 -15.93
CA GLN A 214 -20.06 -5.82 -14.80
C GLN A 214 -19.59 -7.16 -14.23
N ASN A 215 -18.67 -7.84 -14.91
CA ASN A 215 -18.14 -9.14 -14.52
C ASN A 215 -16.64 -9.01 -14.33
N CYS A 216 -16.19 -9.19 -13.10
CA CYS A 216 -14.78 -9.04 -12.75
C CYS A 216 -14.39 -10.14 -11.78
N GLU A 217 -13.09 -10.18 -11.48
CA GLU A 217 -12.58 -10.96 -10.38
C GLU A 217 -11.76 -10.05 -9.48
N PHE A 218 -11.66 -10.39 -8.21
CA PHE A 218 -10.76 -9.72 -7.29
C PHE A 218 -9.84 -10.69 -6.58
N ARG A 219 -8.73 -10.17 -6.08
CA ARG A 219 -7.79 -10.88 -5.21
C ARG A 219 -7.48 -9.99 -4.01
N ALA A 220 -7.63 -10.56 -2.82
CA ALA A 220 -7.21 -9.92 -1.59
C ALA A 220 -5.81 -10.39 -1.21
N THR A 221 -4.96 -9.42 -0.88
CA THR A 221 -3.62 -9.65 -0.35
C THR A 221 -3.50 -8.90 0.97
N GLY A 222 -3.08 -9.58 2.04
CA GLY A 222 -3.04 -9.04 3.38
C GLY A 222 -1.75 -9.36 4.12
N TRP A 223 -1.34 -8.43 4.98
CA TRP A 223 -0.13 -8.53 5.81
C TRP A 223 -0.44 -8.18 7.26
N LYS A 224 0.04 -9.00 8.19
CA LYS A 224 0.16 -8.65 9.62
C LYS A 224 1.25 -7.62 9.81
N SER A 225 2.36 -7.76 9.09
CA SER A 225 3.49 -6.85 9.15
C SER A 225 4.15 -6.78 7.79
N LEU A 226 4.57 -5.58 7.39
CA LEU A 226 5.30 -5.38 6.13
C LEU A 226 6.82 -5.54 6.35
N GLY A 227 7.19 -6.62 7.03
CA GLY A 227 8.58 -6.95 7.40
C GLY A 227 9.16 -6.11 8.54
N GLN A 228 8.41 -5.12 9.01
CA GLN A 228 8.68 -4.32 10.20
C GLN A 228 7.35 -3.80 10.76
N GLU A 229 7.33 -3.51 12.06
CA GLU A 229 6.19 -2.84 12.68
C GLU A 229 6.09 -1.39 12.15
N PRO A 230 4.89 -0.92 11.76
CA PRO A 230 4.72 0.46 11.37
C PRO A 230 4.82 1.41 12.55
N GLU A 231 5.28 2.63 12.30
CA GLU A 231 4.90 3.76 13.15
C GLU A 231 3.39 3.99 12.95
N THR A 232 2.62 3.84 14.03
CA THR A 232 1.16 3.87 13.99
C THR A 232 0.62 5.07 14.76
N PHE A 233 -0.20 5.88 14.10
CA PHE A 233 -0.93 6.97 14.72
C PHE A 233 -2.42 6.67 14.73
N ARG A 234 -3.10 6.99 15.84
CA ARG A 234 -4.54 6.75 16.02
C ARG A 234 -5.23 8.00 16.56
N PHE A 235 -6.36 8.35 15.95
CA PHE A 235 -7.17 9.50 16.35
C PHE A 235 -8.63 9.12 16.32
N THR A 236 -9.37 9.42 17.38
CA THR A 236 -10.83 9.32 17.34
C THR A 236 -11.40 10.67 16.96
N LEU A 237 -12.21 10.70 15.90
CA LEU A 237 -13.02 11.86 15.53
C LEU A 237 -14.47 11.58 15.89
N ASN A 238 -15.06 12.47 16.68
CA ASN A 238 -16.43 12.36 17.17
C ASN A 238 -17.32 13.43 16.55
N GLY A 239 -18.07 13.07 15.52
CA GLY A 239 -19.10 13.93 14.92
C GLY A 239 -18.56 15.15 14.15
N LEU A 240 -19.36 15.62 13.21
CA LEU A 240 -19.16 16.90 12.53
C LEU A 240 -19.76 18.02 13.39
N ASN A 241 -19.09 18.41 14.47
CA ASN A 241 -19.51 19.60 15.22
C ASN A 241 -19.10 20.85 14.43
N THR A 242 -19.96 21.23 13.48
CA THR A 242 -19.80 22.32 12.51
C THR A 242 -19.57 23.71 13.12
N SER A 243 -19.72 23.88 14.43
CA SER A 243 -19.48 25.14 15.14
C SER A 243 -18.12 25.22 15.85
N ALA A 244 -17.38 24.11 15.95
CA ALA A 244 -16.15 24.04 16.77
C ALA A 244 -14.89 23.68 15.97
N ILE A 245 -14.96 23.65 14.64
CA ILE A 245 -13.78 23.43 13.80
C ILE A 245 -13.58 24.61 12.84
N PRO A 246 -13.24 25.83 13.33
CA PRO A 246 -13.05 26.98 12.45
C PRO A 246 -11.75 26.91 11.64
N ASP A 247 -10.80 26.03 11.99
CA ASP A 247 -9.48 26.02 11.33
C ASP A 247 -8.66 24.72 11.58
N ILE A 248 -9.33 23.58 11.78
CA ILE A 248 -8.69 22.25 11.76
C ILE A 248 -9.27 21.44 10.59
N SER A 249 -9.26 22.01 9.38
CA SER A 249 -9.57 21.28 8.14
C SER A 249 -8.51 20.23 7.79
N ALA A 250 -7.51 20.06 8.66
CA ALA A 250 -6.29 19.31 8.50
C ALA A 250 -5.77 18.84 9.87
N LEU A 251 -5.89 17.55 10.21
CA LEU A 251 -4.97 16.99 11.22
C LEU A 251 -3.60 16.92 10.55
N GLN A 252 -2.63 17.71 11.04
CA GLN A 252 -1.26 17.70 10.54
C GLN A 252 -0.34 16.93 11.50
N LEU A 253 0.24 15.84 11.02
CA LEU A 253 1.22 15.06 11.78
C LEU A 253 2.62 15.41 11.30
N ASN A 254 3.36 16.17 12.10
CA ASN A 254 4.76 16.46 11.80
C ASN A 254 5.61 15.24 12.18
N THR A 255 6.09 14.52 11.17
CA THR A 255 7.11 13.47 11.35
C THR A 255 8.08 13.53 10.18
N THR A 256 9.36 13.31 10.47
CA THR A 256 10.42 13.23 9.44
C THR A 256 10.24 12.01 8.51
N GLN A 257 9.22 11.18 8.74
CA GLN A 257 8.91 9.94 8.02
C GLN A 257 7.66 10.05 7.11
N CYS A 258 7.18 11.25 6.80
CA CYS A 258 6.02 11.45 5.91
C CYS A 258 6.35 11.40 4.41
N ASP A 259 7.62 11.31 4.02
CA ASP A 259 8.02 11.32 2.62
C ASP A 259 7.47 10.08 1.89
N PRO A 260 6.47 10.21 1.00
CA PRO A 260 5.82 9.10 0.31
C PRO A 260 6.73 8.39 -0.68
N LEU A 261 7.88 8.98 -1.01
CA LEU A 261 8.90 8.38 -1.87
C LEU A 261 9.84 7.46 -1.08
N LYS A 262 9.89 7.63 0.25
CA LYS A 262 10.75 6.87 1.15
C LYS A 262 9.96 5.99 2.11
N ASN A 263 8.65 6.14 2.17
CA ASN A 263 7.80 5.43 3.09
C ASN A 263 6.57 4.87 2.38
N TYR A 264 6.17 3.67 2.76
CA TYR A 264 4.84 3.16 2.46
C TYR A 264 3.91 3.69 3.54
N ILE A 265 2.92 4.48 3.16
CA ILE A 265 1.97 5.11 4.06
C ILE A 265 0.60 4.55 3.72
N GLN A 266 -0.14 4.15 4.75
CA GLN A 266 -1.53 3.73 4.62
C GLN A 266 -2.37 4.50 5.62
N VAL A 267 -3.43 5.14 5.10
CA VAL A 267 -4.43 5.85 5.91
C VAL A 267 -5.72 5.07 5.85
N GLN A 268 -6.33 4.84 7.01
CA GLN A 268 -7.52 4.02 7.16
C GLN A 268 -8.49 4.64 8.15
N VAL A 269 -9.76 4.28 7.98
CA VAL A 269 -10.85 4.71 8.85
C VAL A 269 -11.53 3.49 9.42
N LYS A 270 -11.54 3.38 10.75
CA LYS A 270 -12.23 2.32 11.46
C LYS A 270 -13.64 2.78 11.83
N ALA A 271 -14.63 2.04 11.39
CA ALA A 271 -16.01 2.23 11.86
C ALA A 271 -16.08 1.86 13.36
N LEU A 272 -16.64 2.75 14.17
CA LEU A 272 -16.85 2.52 15.61
C LEU A 272 -18.28 2.10 15.94
N ASP A 273 -19.15 2.12 14.93
CA ASP A 273 -20.59 1.92 15.04
C ASP A 273 -21.14 1.16 13.83
N GLY A 274 -22.44 0.86 13.90
CA GLY A 274 -23.19 0.26 12.81
C GLY A 274 -22.78 -1.19 12.47
N PRO A 275 -23.29 -1.72 11.34
CA PRO A 275 -23.09 -3.11 10.93
C PRO A 275 -21.65 -3.48 10.57
N ASN A 276 -20.77 -2.50 10.38
CA ASN A 276 -19.34 -2.67 10.15
C ASN A 276 -18.49 -2.19 11.33
N GLY A 277 -19.05 -2.07 12.54
CA GLY A 277 -18.28 -1.72 13.73
C GLY A 277 -17.04 -2.61 13.90
N GLY A 278 -15.86 -2.00 13.93
CA GLY A 278 -14.56 -2.68 14.00
C GLY A 278 -13.83 -2.84 12.67
N PHE A 279 -14.50 -2.66 11.52
CA PHE A 279 -13.90 -2.76 10.20
C PHE A 279 -13.08 -1.52 9.84
N LEU A 280 -11.98 -1.75 9.12
CA LEU A 280 -11.08 -0.77 8.53
C LEU A 280 -11.43 -0.56 7.06
N PHE A 281 -11.67 0.69 6.70
CA PHE A 281 -11.89 1.16 5.34
C PHE A 281 -10.64 1.94 4.90
N PRO A 282 -10.01 1.61 3.76
CA PRO A 282 -8.94 2.45 3.21
C PRO A 282 -9.45 3.87 2.94
N ALA A 283 -8.68 4.88 3.36
CA ALA A 283 -8.94 6.25 2.96
C ALA A 283 -8.53 6.49 1.50
N SER A 284 -9.08 7.54 0.89
CA SER A 284 -8.73 7.94 -0.48
C SER A 284 -7.83 9.17 -0.45
N GLY A 285 -6.96 9.35 -1.44
CA GLY A 285 -6.23 10.61 -1.61
C GLY A 285 -7.06 11.69 -2.32
N GLN A 286 -8.27 11.38 -2.80
CA GLN A 286 -9.12 12.33 -3.53
C GLN A 286 -10.61 12.15 -3.22
N ALA A 287 -11.38 13.23 -3.26
CA ALA A 287 -12.83 13.18 -3.03
C ALA A 287 -13.62 12.99 -4.31
N HIS A 288 -14.76 12.33 -4.17
CA HIS A 288 -15.80 12.30 -5.19
C HIS A 288 -16.66 13.55 -5.00
N ARG A 289 -16.67 14.44 -5.99
CA ARG A 289 -17.47 15.68 -5.94
C ARG A 289 -18.85 15.42 -6.50
N ASN A 290 -19.87 15.84 -5.78
CA ASN A 290 -21.22 15.88 -6.31
C ASN A 290 -21.74 17.30 -6.18
N ALA A 291 -21.97 17.99 -7.29
CA ALA A 291 -22.38 19.39 -7.28
C ALA A 291 -23.89 19.59 -7.11
N PHE A 292 -24.65 18.52 -6.89
CA PHE A 292 -26.09 18.66 -6.64
C PHE A 292 -26.34 18.90 -5.16
N SER A 293 -27.16 19.91 -4.85
CA SER A 293 -27.67 20.13 -3.50
C SER A 293 -28.38 18.87 -2.96
N GLY A 294 -28.09 18.49 -1.71
CA GLY A 294 -28.69 17.32 -1.05
C GLY A 294 -27.95 16.00 -1.27
N THR A 295 -26.79 16.01 -1.93
CA THR A 295 -25.97 14.80 -2.06
C THR A 295 -25.16 14.53 -0.81
N THR A 296 -25.16 13.28 -0.39
CA THR A 296 -24.21 12.77 0.59
C THR A 296 -22.86 12.53 -0.06
N TYR A 297 -21.80 13.11 0.48
CA TYR A 297 -20.42 12.84 0.10
C TYR A 297 -19.70 12.19 1.27
N SER A 298 -18.64 11.46 0.98
CA SER A 298 -18.02 10.60 1.98
C SER A 298 -16.55 10.33 1.72
N GLY A 299 -15.94 9.74 2.74
CA GLY A 299 -14.55 9.35 2.71
C GLY A 299 -13.67 10.39 3.39
N LEU A 300 -12.59 9.88 3.95
CA LEU A 300 -11.49 10.67 4.47
C LEU A 300 -10.50 10.91 3.33
N LEU A 301 -10.07 12.16 3.16
CA LEU A 301 -8.98 12.50 2.25
C LEU A 301 -7.68 12.68 2.99
N PHE A 302 -6.58 12.39 2.32
CA PHE A 302 -5.27 12.71 2.85
C PHE A 302 -4.32 13.21 1.77
N ALA A 303 -3.37 14.02 2.21
CA ALA A 303 -2.24 14.46 1.43
C ALA A 303 -1.00 14.44 2.31
N TYR A 304 0.17 14.34 1.71
CA TYR A 304 1.44 14.37 2.42
C TYR A 304 2.39 15.39 1.82
N SER A 305 3.14 16.07 2.67
CA SER A 305 4.37 16.78 2.34
C SER A 305 5.56 15.89 2.69
N THR A 306 6.78 16.41 2.55
CA THR A 306 8.00 15.71 2.98
C THR A 306 8.06 15.40 4.47
N ASP A 307 7.32 16.14 5.28
CA ASP A 307 7.41 16.19 6.73
C ASP A 307 6.05 16.13 7.44
N SER A 308 4.95 16.09 6.69
CA SER A 308 3.63 16.05 7.29
C SER A 308 2.58 15.27 6.50
N ILE A 309 1.64 14.67 7.21
CA ILE A 309 0.40 14.14 6.63
C ILE A 309 -0.73 15.06 7.06
N ARG A 310 -1.56 15.46 6.10
CA ARG A 310 -2.76 16.27 6.27
C ARG A 310 -3.99 15.43 5.99
N ILE A 311 -4.92 15.44 6.93
CA ILE A 311 -6.18 14.70 6.83
C ILE A 311 -7.35 15.67 6.65
N PHE A 312 -8.13 15.50 5.60
CA PHE A 312 -9.36 16.26 5.36
C PHE A 312 -10.58 15.39 5.66
N VAL A 313 -11.52 15.97 6.38
CA VAL A 313 -12.79 15.35 6.74
C VAL A 313 -13.95 16.13 6.15
N PRO A 314 -15.09 15.49 5.84
CA PRO A 314 -16.29 16.19 5.44
C PRO A 314 -16.69 17.26 6.47
N ALA A 315 -17.10 18.46 6.03
CA ALA A 315 -17.35 19.59 6.92
C ALA A 315 -18.84 19.96 7.06
N ASN A 316 -19.69 19.52 6.14
CA ASN A 316 -21.12 19.85 6.12
C ASN A 316 -21.97 18.68 6.65
N ASP A 317 -23.21 18.99 7.01
CA ASP A 317 -24.23 18.06 7.52
C ASP A 317 -24.58 16.89 6.59
N THR A 318 -24.31 17.00 5.29
CA THR A 318 -24.48 15.91 4.33
C THR A 318 -23.25 15.02 4.16
N GLY A 319 -22.14 15.36 4.82
CA GLY A 319 -20.88 14.63 4.73
C GLY A 319 -20.77 13.50 5.78
N THR A 320 -20.19 12.36 5.42
CA THR A 320 -19.86 11.30 6.40
C THR A 320 -18.44 10.75 6.23
N MET A 321 -17.80 10.36 7.33
CA MET A 321 -16.43 9.82 7.29
C MET A 321 -16.39 8.46 6.57
N ILE A 322 -17.39 7.63 6.81
CA ILE A 322 -17.62 6.37 6.09
C ILE A 322 -19.02 6.43 5.49
N HIS A 323 -19.13 6.07 4.21
CA HIS A 323 -20.42 5.85 3.56
C HIS A 323 -20.35 4.63 2.66
N LEU A 324 -21.16 3.64 3.00
CA LEU A 324 -21.51 2.50 2.19
C LEU A 324 -23.03 2.53 1.99
N PRO A 325 -23.50 3.08 0.86
CA PRO A 325 -24.92 3.28 0.62
C PRO A 325 -25.67 1.98 0.30
N ASP A 326 -26.99 2.08 0.32
CA ASP A 326 -27.97 0.99 0.10
C ASP A 326 -27.89 0.31 -1.28
N ASN A 327 -27.34 0.99 -2.27
CA ASN A 327 -27.15 0.50 -3.64
C ASN A 327 -25.85 -0.29 -3.87
N TRP A 328 -25.19 -0.72 -2.79
CA TRP A 328 -24.06 -1.65 -2.80
C TRP A 328 -24.47 -2.96 -2.08
N ASP A 329 -25.06 -3.89 -2.84
CA ASP A 329 -25.60 -5.19 -2.39
C ASP A 329 -26.89 -5.15 -1.53
N GLU A 330 -28.00 -4.65 -2.07
CA GLU A 330 -29.34 -4.78 -1.46
C GLU A 330 -29.39 -4.33 0.01
N THR A 331 -28.68 -3.25 0.36
CA THR A 331 -28.57 -2.68 1.72
C THR A 331 -27.74 -3.50 2.73
N ARG A 332 -27.11 -4.60 2.31
CA ARG A 332 -26.38 -5.50 3.19
C ARG A 332 -25.16 -4.81 3.81
N TYR A 333 -25.20 -4.68 5.13
CA TYR A 333 -24.17 -4.00 5.92
C TYR A 333 -23.91 -2.56 5.45
N THR A 334 -24.95 -1.81 5.08
CA THR A 334 -24.83 -0.37 4.88
C THR A 334 -24.14 0.32 6.07
N GLN A 335 -23.39 1.38 5.79
CA GLN A 335 -22.65 2.14 6.81
C GLN A 335 -22.74 3.62 6.54
N MET A 336 -23.07 4.39 7.58
CA MET A 336 -22.90 5.84 7.60
C MET A 336 -22.33 6.19 8.97
N SER A 337 -21.06 6.56 9.03
CA SER A 337 -20.38 6.89 10.28
C SER A 337 -19.86 8.32 10.25
N ASN A 338 -20.20 9.08 11.29
CA ASN A 338 -19.62 10.40 11.59
C ASN A 338 -18.65 10.34 12.77
N THR A 339 -18.59 9.19 13.45
CA THR A 339 -17.67 8.93 14.55
C THR A 339 -16.80 7.74 14.19
N VAL A 340 -15.50 7.97 14.07
CA VAL A 340 -14.55 6.99 13.54
C VAL A 340 -13.20 7.07 14.25
N GLU A 341 -12.42 6.00 14.17
CA GLU A 341 -11.00 6.03 14.51
C GLU A 341 -10.18 6.08 13.22
N ILE A 342 -9.38 7.12 13.02
CA ILE A 342 -8.41 7.23 11.94
C ILE A 342 -7.14 6.52 12.37
N ILE A 343 -6.60 5.69 11.49
CA ILE A 343 -5.36 4.95 11.70
C ILE A 343 -4.41 5.26 10.55
N ILE A 344 -3.20 5.69 10.88
CA ILE A 344 -2.15 5.98 9.91
C ILE A 344 -0.97 5.08 10.25
N ASN A 345 -0.60 4.22 9.30
CA ASN A 345 0.53 3.34 9.42
C ASN A 345 1.62 3.81 8.45
N ILE A 346 2.84 3.97 8.96
CA ILE A 346 4.01 4.39 8.19
C ILE A 346 5.09 3.31 8.30
N TRP A 347 5.52 2.79 7.16
CA TRP A 347 6.63 1.85 7.06
C TRP A 347 7.75 2.48 6.25
N THR A 348 8.96 2.54 6.80
CA THR A 348 10.15 3.00 6.07
C THR A 348 10.52 1.99 4.99
N ILE A 349 10.68 2.46 3.76
CA ILE A 349 11.18 1.62 2.67
C ILE A 349 12.67 1.37 2.93
N THR A 350 13.04 0.11 3.17
CA THR A 350 14.44 -0.23 3.39
C THR A 350 15.12 -0.28 2.04
N SER A 351 15.95 0.72 1.74
CA SER A 351 16.94 0.60 0.68
C SER A 351 18.03 -0.34 1.17
N ASP A 352 17.76 -1.64 1.24
CA ASP A 352 18.81 -2.61 1.46
C ASP A 352 19.74 -2.51 0.26
N GLN A 353 20.82 -1.74 0.41
CA GLN A 353 21.86 -1.57 -0.61
C GLN A 353 22.57 -2.88 -0.95
N CYS A 354 22.20 -3.99 -0.31
CA CYS A 354 22.57 -5.33 -0.72
C CYS A 354 21.65 -5.90 -1.82
N ARG A 355 21.24 -5.09 -2.81
CA ARG A 355 21.01 -5.64 -4.16
C ARG A 355 22.40 -6.02 -4.69
N SER A 356 22.84 -7.25 -4.43
CA SER A 356 23.95 -7.82 -5.18
C SER A 356 23.54 -7.81 -6.65
N SER A 357 24.03 -6.83 -7.40
CA SER A 357 23.86 -6.78 -8.83
C SER A 357 24.46 -8.08 -9.37
N LYS A 358 23.60 -9.01 -9.83
CA LYS A 358 24.03 -10.15 -10.64
C LYS A 358 24.52 -9.64 -12.00
N LYS A 359 25.67 -8.98 -12.01
CA LYS A 359 26.53 -8.84 -13.19
C LYS A 359 27.79 -9.65 -12.92
N TYR A 360 27.68 -10.96 -13.15
CA TYR A 360 28.86 -11.78 -13.38
C TYR A 360 29.42 -11.40 -14.76
N THR A 361 30.32 -10.42 -14.77
CA THR A 361 31.24 -10.25 -15.90
C THR A 361 32.61 -10.71 -15.43
N ASN A 362 33.01 -11.88 -15.93
CA ASN A 362 34.36 -12.43 -16.00
C ASN A 362 35.36 -11.97 -14.92
N GLY A 363 35.45 -12.77 -13.85
CA GLY A 363 36.75 -13.21 -13.35
C GLY A 363 37.66 -12.21 -12.65
N PHE A 364 37.22 -11.01 -12.25
CA PHE A 364 37.95 -10.18 -11.29
C PHE A 364 36.97 -9.32 -10.47
N LEU A 365 36.89 -9.57 -9.16
CA LEU A 365 36.25 -8.68 -8.19
C LEU A 365 37.00 -7.33 -8.17
N LYS A 366 36.48 -6.33 -8.89
CA LYS A 366 36.84 -4.93 -8.60
C LYS A 366 36.24 -4.58 -7.24
N ARG A 367 37.09 -4.08 -6.33
CA ARG A 367 36.68 -3.44 -5.07
C ARG A 367 35.66 -2.34 -5.37
N HIS A 368 34.37 -2.64 -5.21
CA HIS A 368 33.39 -1.59 -4.98
C HIS A 368 33.49 -1.21 -3.50
N GLY A 369 33.79 0.06 -3.25
CA GLY A 369 34.02 0.62 -1.92
C GLY A 369 32.89 0.27 -0.96
N THR A 370 33.29 -0.17 0.22
CA THR A 370 32.45 -0.53 1.38
C THR A 370 31.84 0.68 2.09
N ASP A 371 31.91 1.87 1.51
CA ASP A 371 31.67 3.14 2.22
C ASP A 371 30.19 3.50 2.37
N SER A 372 29.27 2.76 1.76
CA SER A 372 27.83 3.09 1.78
C SER A 372 26.94 2.12 2.55
N CYS A 373 27.48 1.00 3.05
CA CYS A 373 26.72 0.07 3.87
C CYS A 373 26.92 0.42 5.35
N PRO A 374 25.86 0.67 6.15
CA PRO A 374 25.98 0.80 7.59
C PRO A 374 26.74 -0.42 8.14
N LYS A 375 27.75 -0.19 8.98
CA LYS A 375 28.70 -1.22 9.44
C LYS A 375 28.00 -2.48 9.99
N ASP A 376 26.87 -2.26 10.65
CA ASP A 376 26.01 -3.26 11.27
C ASP A 376 25.15 -4.05 10.25
N ALA A 377 24.82 -3.47 9.11
CA ALA A 377 24.14 -4.15 8.00
C ALA A 377 25.09 -5.07 7.23
N TRP A 378 26.35 -4.64 7.04
CA TRP A 378 27.36 -5.46 6.37
C TRP A 378 27.65 -6.76 7.14
N ILE A 379 27.83 -6.68 8.47
CA ILE A 379 28.06 -7.86 9.31
C ILE A 379 26.88 -8.83 9.22
N LYS A 380 25.63 -8.33 9.27
CA LYS A 380 24.44 -9.18 9.15
C LYS A 380 24.41 -9.90 7.79
N CYS A 381 24.72 -9.20 6.69
CA CYS A 381 24.82 -9.81 5.37
C CYS A 381 25.97 -10.80 5.25
N ALA A 382 27.14 -10.52 5.82
CA ALA A 382 28.29 -11.41 5.82
C ALA A 382 28.01 -12.71 6.62
N ILE A 383 27.37 -12.58 7.78
CA ILE A 383 26.95 -13.72 8.61
C ILE A 383 25.90 -14.56 7.86
N LEU A 384 24.89 -13.92 7.25
CA LEU A 384 23.86 -14.62 6.47
C LEU A 384 24.47 -15.35 5.26
N CYS A 385 25.39 -14.70 4.54
CA CYS A 385 26.12 -15.32 3.43
C CYS A 385 26.96 -16.52 3.89
N LEU A 386 27.70 -16.41 5.01
CA LEU A 386 28.51 -17.53 5.52
C LEU A 386 27.67 -18.71 6.05
N SER A 387 26.39 -18.47 6.38
CA SER A 387 25.45 -19.52 6.77
C SER A 387 24.78 -20.23 5.58
N ASP A 388 24.91 -19.68 4.37
CA ASP A 388 24.36 -20.23 3.14
C ASP A 388 25.44 -21.00 2.36
N PRO A 389 25.31 -22.33 2.17
CA PRO A 389 26.30 -23.13 1.45
C PRO A 389 26.47 -22.74 -0.02
N ASP A 390 25.51 -22.00 -0.60
CA ASP A 390 25.55 -21.53 -1.98
C ASP A 390 26.12 -20.11 -2.11
N CYS A 391 26.54 -19.48 -0.99
CA CYS A 391 27.14 -18.15 -1.05
C CYS A 391 28.59 -18.21 -1.56
N VAL A 392 28.77 -17.91 -2.85
CA VAL A 392 30.09 -17.83 -3.49
C VAL A 392 30.56 -16.38 -3.49
N GLY A 393 31.40 -15.98 -2.53
CA GLY A 393 31.99 -14.63 -2.59
C GLY A 393 32.76 -14.08 -1.39
N MET A 394 32.62 -14.64 -0.19
CA MET A 394 33.37 -14.16 0.98
C MET A 394 34.27 -15.26 1.54
N SER A 395 35.58 -15.04 1.54
CA SER A 395 36.46 -15.95 2.28
C SER A 395 36.20 -15.77 3.78
N PRO A 396 36.09 -16.86 4.55
CA PRO A 396 35.87 -16.77 5.99
C PRO A 396 36.93 -15.94 6.72
N CYS A 397 38.17 -15.95 6.22
CA CYS A 397 39.26 -15.15 6.80
C CYS A 397 39.01 -13.63 6.62
N HIS A 398 38.38 -13.19 5.53
CA HIS A 398 38.03 -11.77 5.33
C HIS A 398 36.97 -11.28 6.32
N VAL A 399 36.04 -12.15 6.72
CA VAL A 399 35.01 -11.81 7.71
C VAL A 399 35.61 -11.77 9.12
N ILE A 400 36.53 -12.69 9.44
CA ILE A 400 37.26 -12.68 10.71
C ILE A 400 38.09 -11.41 10.86
N ASP A 401 38.85 -11.02 9.83
CA ASP A 401 39.67 -9.80 9.85
C ASP A 401 38.82 -8.54 10.07
N GLN A 402 37.66 -8.45 9.43
CA GLN A 402 36.74 -7.33 9.60
C GLN A 402 36.07 -7.33 10.98
N CYS A 403 35.70 -8.50 11.52
CA CYS A 403 35.20 -8.60 12.89
C CYS A 403 36.25 -8.15 13.93
N LEU A 404 37.51 -8.53 13.74
CA LEU A 404 38.62 -8.10 14.61
C LEU A 404 38.89 -6.59 14.50
N LEU A 405 38.87 -6.03 13.29
CA LEU A 405 39.00 -4.58 13.07
C LEU A 405 37.88 -3.78 13.73
N MET A 406 36.73 -4.41 13.98
CA MET A 406 35.57 -3.80 14.64
C MET A 406 35.53 -4.05 16.15
N GLY A 407 36.57 -4.67 16.73
CA GLY A 407 36.66 -4.93 18.17
C GLY A 407 35.80 -6.09 18.66
N LEU A 408 35.20 -6.89 17.78
CA LEU A 408 34.42 -8.06 18.16
C LEU A 408 35.35 -9.21 18.57
N ASN A 409 35.08 -9.78 19.74
CA ASN A 409 35.84 -10.93 20.24
C ASN A 409 35.48 -12.20 19.46
N VAL A 410 36.45 -12.70 18.70
CA VAL A 410 36.40 -14.01 18.03
C VAL A 410 37.24 -15.00 18.83
N TYR A 411 36.61 -16.05 19.37
CA TYR A 411 37.31 -17.06 20.18
C TYR A 411 36.96 -18.47 19.71
N ASN A 412 37.93 -19.30 19.33
CA ASN A 412 37.69 -20.69 18.91
C ASN A 412 36.57 -20.89 17.86
N ASN A 413 36.60 -20.14 16.76
CA ASN A 413 35.55 -20.19 15.72
C ASN A 413 34.15 -19.77 16.21
N LYS A 414 34.11 -18.91 17.23
CA LYS A 414 32.90 -18.36 17.83
C LYS A 414 32.94 -16.83 17.76
N ILE A 415 31.89 -16.20 17.25
CA ILE A 415 31.65 -14.77 17.43
C ILE A 415 30.68 -14.62 18.61
N LEU A 416 31.07 -13.85 19.61
CA LEU A 416 30.18 -13.51 20.73
C LEU A 416 29.21 -12.42 20.26
N THR A 417 28.00 -12.84 19.92
CA THR A 417 26.93 -12.03 19.32
C THR A 417 26.20 -11.11 20.31
N GLY A 418 26.55 -11.18 21.60
CA GLY A 418 25.93 -10.39 22.66
C GLY A 418 26.00 -8.88 22.43
N GLU A 419 27.06 -8.41 21.77
CA GLU A 419 27.24 -6.98 21.43
C GLU A 419 26.47 -6.55 20.17
N LEU A 420 25.97 -7.50 19.37
CA LEU A 420 25.24 -7.24 18.12
C LEU A 420 23.72 -7.38 18.27
N GLY A 421 23.21 -7.64 19.49
CA GLY A 421 21.79 -7.86 19.75
C GLY A 421 21.22 -9.15 19.15
N ILE A 422 22.08 -10.06 18.68
CA ILE A 422 21.69 -11.35 18.10
C ILE A 422 21.67 -12.40 19.22
N LYS A 423 20.54 -13.06 19.46
CA LYS A 423 20.44 -14.16 20.44
C LYS A 423 21.04 -15.44 19.87
N GLY A 424 22.13 -15.91 20.47
CA GLY A 424 22.75 -17.22 20.18
C GLY A 424 24.14 -17.10 19.56
N ASP A 425 24.99 -18.08 19.87
CA ASP A 425 26.37 -18.14 19.38
C ASP A 425 26.43 -18.63 17.93
N ILE A 426 27.27 -18.00 17.10
CA ILE A 426 27.53 -18.45 15.73
C ILE A 426 28.78 -19.32 15.73
N TYR A 427 28.65 -20.55 15.24
CA TYR A 427 29.74 -21.53 15.13
C TYR A 427 30.16 -21.69 13.67
N PHE A 428 31.45 -21.51 13.39
CA PHE A 428 32.01 -21.83 12.07
C PHE A 428 32.50 -23.28 12.03
N ARG A 429 32.31 -23.97 10.88
CA ARG A 429 32.97 -25.26 10.63
C ARG A 429 34.47 -25.02 10.59
N LYS A 430 35.22 -25.68 11.49
CA LYS A 430 36.70 -25.76 11.58
C LYS A 430 37.42 -25.12 10.38
N LEU A 431 37.71 -23.82 10.50
CA LEU A 431 38.42 -23.05 9.49
C LEU A 431 39.91 -23.15 9.80
N THR A 432 40.66 -23.82 8.94
CA THR A 432 42.11 -23.63 8.86
C THR A 432 42.36 -22.46 7.90
N CYS A 433 42.57 -21.26 8.44
CA CYS A 433 43.23 -20.19 7.70
C CYS A 433 44.74 -20.50 7.74
N ASN A 434 45.38 -20.59 6.57
CA ASN A 434 46.83 -20.67 6.44
C ASN A 434 47.42 -19.27 6.42
#